data_AF-K2G1K1-F1
#
_entry.id   AF-K2G1K1-F1
#
_cell.length_a   1.000
_cell.length_b   1.000
_cell.length_c   1.000
_cell.angle_alpha   90.00
_cell.angle_beta   90.00
_cell.angle_gamma   90.00
#
_symmetry.space_group_name_H-M   'P 1'
#
loop_
_entity.id
_entity.type
_entity.pdbx_description
1 polymer ?
#
loop_
_entity_poly.entity_id
_entity_poly.type
_entity_poly.pdbx_seq_one_letter_code
_entity_poly.pdbx_strand_id
1 'polypeptide(L)'
;MWNIYEHLDKISKRPWMFIWDNSIISLRLYILWYYWCLNEKEFIENEIPSFHNFHDWVAKKYWYKESTSWWANMILDQTKDEKKALEKFFELLSEYKNEFGDMP
;
A
#
# COMPACT_ATOMS: atom_id res chain seq x y z
N MET A 1 -5.55 5.38 18.24
CA MET A 1 -5.24 4.06 17.67
C MET A 1 -4.74 4.31 16.26
N TRP A 2 -3.56 3.81 15.88
CA TRP A 2 -2.95 4.13 14.59
C TRP A 2 -3.47 3.19 13.50
N ASN A 3 -3.69 3.74 12.30
CA ASN A 3 -4.23 3.00 11.17
C ASN A 3 -3.72 3.60 9.84
N ILE A 4 -2.93 2.81 9.12
CA ILE A 4 -2.29 3.18 7.85
C ILE A 4 -3.35 3.50 6.80
N TYR A 5 -4.54 2.89 6.84
CA TYR A 5 -5.60 3.18 5.88
C TYR A 5 -6.14 4.60 6.01
N GLU A 6 -6.10 5.21 7.19
CA GLU A 6 -6.47 6.62 7.35
C GLU A 6 -5.45 7.55 6.65
N HIS A 7 -4.17 7.18 6.67
CA HIS A 7 -3.12 7.90 5.96
C HIS A 7 -3.25 7.68 4.45
N LEU A 8 -3.47 6.44 4.01
CA LEU A 8 -3.66 6.11 2.59
C LEU A 8 -4.90 6.77 2.00
N ASP A 9 -6.00 6.93 2.76
CA ASP A 9 -7.18 7.68 2.32
C ASP A 9 -6.92 9.19 2.16
N LYS A 10 -6.08 9.78 3.02
CA LYS A 10 -5.65 11.18 2.85
C LYS A 10 -4.76 11.35 1.62
N ILE A 11 -3.84 10.39 1.41
CA ILE A 11 -2.92 10.41 0.28
C ILE A 11 -3.68 10.21 -1.03
N SER A 12 -4.64 9.27 -1.09
CA SER A 12 -5.42 9.02 -2.33
C SER A 12 -6.16 10.26 -2.82
N LYS A 13 -6.64 11.11 -1.89
CA LYS A 13 -7.37 12.35 -2.20
C LYS A 13 -6.46 13.48 -2.69
N ARG A 14 -5.22 13.57 -2.17
CA ARG A 14 -4.27 14.66 -2.52
C ARG A 14 -2.81 14.17 -2.50
N PRO A 15 -2.40 13.29 -3.43
CA PRO A 15 -1.10 12.62 -3.34
C PRO A 15 0.09 13.60 -3.33
N TRP A 16 -0.01 14.67 -4.10
CA TRP A 16 1.03 15.72 -4.21
C TRP A 16 1.35 16.45 -2.90
N MET A 17 0.48 16.37 -1.88
CA MET A 17 0.75 16.96 -0.56
C MET A 17 1.62 16.08 0.34
N PHE A 18 1.71 14.79 0.04
CA PHE A 18 2.31 13.79 0.93
C PHE A 18 3.50 13.07 0.30
N ILE A 19 3.47 12.87 -1.02
CA ILE A 19 4.47 12.08 -1.74
C ILE A 19 5.01 12.84 -2.95
N TRP A 20 6.30 12.66 -3.22
CA TRP A 20 6.98 13.32 -4.33
C TRP A 20 6.57 12.72 -5.69
N ASP A 21 6.23 13.60 -6.65
CA ASP A 21 5.90 13.32 -8.06
C ASP A 21 4.79 12.28 -8.30
N ASN A 22 3.90 12.06 -7.33
CA ASN A 22 2.85 11.03 -7.42
C ASN A 22 3.43 9.64 -7.80
N SER A 23 4.62 9.32 -7.30
CA SER A 23 5.32 8.07 -7.57
C SER A 23 4.88 6.95 -6.61
N ILE A 24 4.72 5.73 -7.14
CA ILE A 24 4.44 4.55 -6.32
C ILE A 24 5.63 4.21 -5.42
N ILE A 25 6.85 4.49 -5.85
CA ILE A 25 8.06 4.33 -5.04
C ILE A 25 8.07 5.33 -3.88
N SER A 26 7.70 6.59 -4.13
CA SER A 26 7.53 7.59 -3.06
C SER A 26 6.49 7.14 -2.03
N LEU A 27 5.37 6.57 -2.47
CA LEU A 27 4.36 6.01 -1.58
C LEU A 27 4.89 4.83 -0.74
N ARG A 28 5.63 3.91 -1.37
CA ARG A 28 6.24 2.79 -0.66
C ARG A 28 7.19 3.27 0.44
N LEU A 29 8.01 4.28 0.15
CA LEU A 29 8.91 4.88 1.14
C LEU A 29 8.12 5.52 2.30
N TYR A 30 7.05 6.25 2.00
CA TYR A 30 6.17 6.82 3.02
C TYR A 30 5.65 5.74 3.99
N ILE A 31 5.13 4.63 3.46
CA ILE A 31 4.59 3.53 4.27
C ILE A 31 5.71 2.87 5.10
N LEU A 32 6.90 2.69 4.53
CA LEU A 32 8.05 2.15 5.27
C LEU A 32 8.42 3.04 6.47
N TRP A 33 8.47 4.35 6.27
CA TRP A 33 8.76 5.31 7.35
C TRP A 33 7.66 5.36 8.41
N TYR A 34 6.39 5.21 8.00
CA TYR A 34 5.26 5.09 8.92
C TYR A 34 5.45 3.91 9.87
N TYR A 35 5.70 2.70 9.34
CA TYR A 35 5.93 1.51 10.16
C TYR A 35 7.20 1.60 11.01
N TRP A 36 8.26 2.23 10.50
CA TRP A 36 9.46 2.50 11.30
C TRP A 36 9.10 3.32 12.54
N CYS A 37 8.39 4.45 12.36
CA CYS A 37 8.01 5.33 13.46
C CYS A 37 7.14 4.61 14.50
N LEU A 38 6.18 3.79 14.06
CA LEU A 38 5.37 2.98 14.97
C LEU A 38 6.21 2.01 15.79
N ASN A 39 7.12 1.29 15.14
CA ASN A 39 8.01 0.33 15.80
C ASN A 39 8.94 1.02 16.80
N GLU A 40 9.50 2.18 16.45
CA GLU A 40 10.37 2.95 17.36
C GLU A 40 9.64 3.44 18.62
N LYS A 41 8.34 3.72 18.50
CA LYS A 41 7.49 4.21 19.60
C LYS A 41 6.63 3.13 20.25
N GLU A 42 6.80 1.87 19.87
CA GLU A 42 6.00 0.72 20.33
C GLU A 42 4.48 0.96 20.19
N PHE A 43 4.08 1.69 19.15
CA PHE A 43 2.69 1.97 18.87
C PHE A 43 2.00 0.78 18.22
N ILE A 44 0.76 0.51 18.64
CA ILE A 44 -0.04 -0.60 18.14
C ILE A 44 -0.83 -0.14 16.91
N GLU A 45 -0.55 -0.79 15.80
CA GLU A 45 -1.34 -0.69 14.57
C GLU A 45 -2.60 -1.56 14.70
N ASN A 46 -3.76 -1.01 14.31
CA ASN A 46 -5.04 -1.75 14.34
C ASN A 46 -5.73 -1.67 12.98
N GLU A 47 -5.00 -1.99 11.94
CA GLU A 47 -5.51 -2.02 10.57
C GLU A 47 -6.17 -3.37 10.29
N ILE A 48 -7.44 -3.33 9.86
CA ILE A 48 -8.22 -4.50 9.46
C ILE A 48 -8.67 -4.27 8.02
N PRO A 49 -8.32 -5.15 7.06
CA PRO A 49 -7.38 -6.28 7.18
C PRO A 49 -5.92 -5.83 7.40
N SER A 50 -5.04 -6.70 7.92
CA SER A 50 -3.62 -6.34 8.12
C SER A 50 -2.93 -6.01 6.80
N PHE A 51 -2.35 -4.82 6.70
CA PHE A 51 -1.69 -4.38 5.46
C PHE A 51 -0.43 -5.19 5.14
N HIS A 52 0.15 -5.90 6.12
CA HIS A 52 1.26 -6.83 5.89
C HIS A 52 0.92 -7.91 4.86
N ASN A 53 -0.34 -8.35 4.80
CA ASN A 53 -0.81 -9.37 3.87
C ASN A 53 -1.07 -8.82 2.45
N PHE A 54 -1.06 -7.49 2.27
CA PHE A 54 -1.29 -6.86 0.97
C PHE A 54 -0.23 -7.28 -0.05
N HIS A 55 1.03 -7.44 0.39
CA HIS A 55 2.12 -7.82 -0.50
C HIS A 55 1.88 -9.17 -1.17
N ASP A 56 1.59 -10.19 -0.38
CA ASP A 56 1.35 -11.55 -0.88
C ASP A 56 0.04 -11.64 -1.67
N TRP A 57 -0.96 -10.84 -1.30
CA TRP A 57 -2.20 -10.74 -2.07
C TRP A 57 -1.94 -10.18 -3.48
N VAL A 58 -1.15 -9.11 -3.60
CA VAL A 58 -0.77 -8.56 -4.92
C VAL A 58 0.06 -9.58 -5.72
N ALA A 59 1.00 -10.26 -5.08
CA ALA A 59 1.81 -11.30 -5.73
C ALA A 59 0.93 -12.40 -6.32
N LYS A 60 -0.03 -12.90 -5.53
CA LYS A 60 -1.00 -13.92 -5.97
C LYS A 60 -1.87 -13.40 -7.12
N LYS A 61 -2.35 -12.15 -7.04
CA LYS A 61 -3.22 -11.55 -8.05
C LYS A 61 -2.54 -11.42 -9.41
N TYR A 62 -1.24 -11.14 -9.42
CA TYR A 62 -0.44 -11.04 -10.64
C TYR A 62 0.35 -12.30 -10.99
N TRP A 63 0.08 -13.43 -10.31
CA TRP A 63 0.75 -14.71 -10.57
C TRP A 63 2.28 -14.66 -10.45
N TYR A 64 2.81 -13.79 -9.59
CA TYR A 64 4.23 -13.76 -9.27
C TYR A 64 4.57 -14.98 -8.40
N LYS A 65 5.52 -15.80 -8.85
CA LYS A 65 5.95 -17.04 -8.16
C LYS A 65 6.79 -16.80 -6.92
N GLU A 66 7.43 -15.63 -6.85
CA GLU A 66 8.28 -15.24 -5.74
C GLU A 66 7.89 -13.83 -5.30
N SER A 67 7.56 -13.68 -4.02
CA SER A 67 7.40 -12.41 -3.29
C SER A 67 8.75 -11.65 -3.16
N THR A 68 9.66 -11.79 -4.13
CA THR A 68 10.99 -11.14 -4.12
C THR A 68 10.92 -9.69 -4.57
N SER A 69 9.90 -9.34 -5.37
CA SER A 69 9.64 -7.96 -5.80
C SER A 69 8.55 -7.35 -4.93
N TRP A 70 8.89 -6.34 -4.13
CA TRP A 70 7.91 -5.53 -3.37
C TRP A 70 6.69 -5.16 -4.23
N TRP A 71 5.50 -5.11 -3.62
CA TRP A 71 4.23 -4.83 -4.34
C TRP A 71 4.30 -3.62 -5.27
N ALA A 72 5.06 -2.58 -4.90
CA ALA A 72 5.24 -1.40 -5.73
C ALA A 72 5.90 -1.73 -7.08
N ASN A 73 6.91 -2.61 -7.08
CA ASN A 73 7.58 -3.05 -8.31
C ASN A 73 6.67 -3.95 -9.14
N MET A 74 5.91 -4.85 -8.50
CA MET A 74 4.94 -5.69 -9.22
C MET A 74 3.87 -4.83 -9.93
N ILE A 75 3.38 -3.78 -9.29
CA ILE A 75 2.39 -2.86 -9.89
C ILE A 75 3.02 -1.98 -10.97
N LEU A 76 4.23 -1.46 -10.72
CA LEU A 76 4.98 -0.68 -11.71
C LEU A 76 5.28 -1.50 -12.96
N ASP A 77 5.55 -2.80 -12.80
CA ASP A 77 5.77 -3.70 -13.92
C ASP A 77 4.55 -3.87 -14.82
N GLN A 78 3.33 -3.81 -14.26
CA GLN A 78 2.10 -3.92 -15.04
C GLN A 78 1.75 -2.62 -15.78
N THR A 79 2.10 -1.48 -15.21
CA THR A 79 1.67 -0.16 -15.71
C THR A 79 2.73 0.55 -16.55
N LYS A 80 4.00 0.25 -16.30
CA LYS A 80 5.19 0.89 -16.92
C LYS A 80 5.22 2.42 -16.78
N ASP A 81 4.48 2.96 -15.81
CA ASP A 81 4.38 4.40 -15.52
C ASP A 81 4.10 4.61 -14.03
N GLU A 82 4.87 5.47 -13.37
CA GLU A 82 4.81 5.70 -11.92
C GLU A 82 3.45 6.24 -11.45
N LYS A 83 2.81 7.13 -12.22
CA LYS A 83 1.54 7.75 -11.83
C LYS A 83 0.40 6.77 -12.00
N LYS A 84 0.39 6.04 -13.12
CA LYS A 84 -0.58 4.95 -13.33
C LYS A 84 -0.39 3.83 -12.31
N ALA A 85 0.85 3.53 -11.91
CA ALA A 85 1.14 2.57 -10.86
C ALA A 85 0.53 3.01 -9.53
N LEU A 86 0.65 4.29 -9.18
CA LEU A 86 0.05 4.85 -7.97
C LEU A 86 -1.48 4.76 -7.99
N GLU A 87 -2.13 5.13 -9.10
CA GLU A 87 -3.57 4.97 -9.27
C GLU A 87 -3.97 3.50 -9.10
N LYS A 88 -3.23 2.60 -9.75
CA LYS A 88 -3.47 1.16 -9.67
C LYS A 88 -3.30 0.61 -8.26
N PHE A 89 -2.36 1.13 -7.48
CA PHE A 89 -2.22 0.77 -6.08
C PHE A 89 -3.50 1.06 -5.29
N PHE A 90 -4.12 2.22 -5.47
CA PHE A 90 -5.34 2.55 -4.72
C PHE A 90 -6.55 1.72 -5.15
N GLU A 91 -6.65 1.35 -6.44
CA GLU A 91 -7.63 0.37 -6.90
C GLU A 91 -7.44 -0.98 -6.22
N LEU A 92 -6.21 -1.50 -6.25
CA LEU A 92 -5.85 -2.77 -5.63
C LEU A 92 -6.07 -2.77 -4.12
N LEU A 93 -5.77 -1.65 -3.45
CA LEU A 93 -6.02 -1.46 -2.03
C LEU A 93 -7.52 -1.52 -1.72
N SER A 94 -8.35 -0.89 -2.54
CA SER A 94 -9.80 -0.96 -2.38
C SER A 94 -10.32 -2.37 -2.59
N GLU A 95 -9.85 -3.08 -3.61
CA GLU A 95 -10.22 -4.48 -3.85
C GLU A 95 -9.79 -5.39 -2.70
N TYR A 96 -8.56 -5.24 -2.22
CA TYR A 96 -8.04 -5.96 -1.06
C TYR A 96 -8.91 -5.74 0.19
N LYS A 97 -9.25 -4.47 0.47
CA LYS A 97 -10.13 -4.13 1.59
C LYS A 97 -11.54 -4.68 1.40
N ASN A 98 -12.07 -4.77 0.19
CA ASN A 98 -13.39 -5.37 -0.05
C ASN A 98 -13.35 -6.89 0.14
N GLU A 99 -12.25 -7.56 -0.21
CA GLU A 99 -12.11 -9.01 -0.07
C GLU A 99 -11.94 -9.46 1.39
N PHE A 100 -11.30 -8.65 2.23
CA PHE A 100 -10.98 -9.03 3.63
C PHE A 100 -11.52 -8.06 4.70
N GLY A 101 -12.18 -6.98 4.31
CA GLY A 101 -12.70 -5.94 5.22
C GLY A 101 -14.16 -6.15 5.64
N ASP A 102 -14.91 -7.02 4.95
CA ASP A 102 -16.20 -7.53 5.40
C ASP A 102 -15.99 -8.91 6.05
N MET A 103 -15.47 -8.92 7.27
CA MET A 103 -15.67 -10.04 8.19
C MET A 103 -16.81 -9.63 9.14
N PRO A 104 -17.97 -10.30 9.15
CA PRO A 104 -19.06 -9.99 10.08
C PRO A 104 -18.64 -10.13 11.55
#